data_AF-A0A1X3J9G5-F1
#
_entry.id   AF-A0A1X3J9G5-F1
#
_cell.length_a   1.000
_cell.length_b   1.000
_cell.length_c   1.000
_cell.angle_alpha   90.00
_cell.angle_beta   90.00
_cell.angle_gamma   90.00
#
_symmetry.space_group_name_H-M   'P 1'
#
loop_
_entity.id
_entity.type
_entity.pdbx_description
1 polymer ?
#
loop_
_entity_poly.entity_id
_entity_poly.type
_entity_poly.pdbx_seq_one_letter_code
_entity_poly.pdbx_strand_id
1 'polypeptide(L)'
;MEEYFGDHQIDLIAIPTTSGSGSEVTSYAIISDPQNGRKYPLISGQLVPEIAILDPNLVLTAPRHVAVDTGMDVLTHAIEAFVSTGSNDFSDALAEKAIALTWRYLPQVFNDEKDIAARTHMHNASCMAGMAFNSAGLGLVHGMAHAIGGMLHIPHGKINAMLLPIVIDFNSKRASTETRDRYHRCAQIIGIDHAVPEQAIALMTQEIRQINRHFCIPVTLSELGIDRAKIIELRSALVNSTLADGCTASNPRQVTTHDVEGLIDLITG
;
A
#
# COMPACT_ATOMS: atom_id res chain seq x y z
N MET A 1 31.95 1.79 14.62
CA MET A 1 30.83 1.63 15.58
C MET A 1 31.16 0.56 16.61
N GLU A 2 31.63 -0.62 16.22
CA GLU A 2 32.10 -1.67 17.15
C GLU A 2 33.15 -1.16 18.17
N GLU A 3 34.08 -0.31 17.74
CA GLU A 3 35.10 0.31 18.61
C GLU A 3 34.55 1.23 19.71
N TYR A 4 33.32 1.75 19.55
CA TYR A 4 32.70 2.71 20.48
C TYR A 4 31.54 2.14 21.27
N PHE A 5 30.91 1.05 20.80
CA PHE A 5 29.73 0.46 21.42
C PHE A 5 29.91 -0.99 21.87
N GLY A 6 31.03 -1.67 21.56
CA GLY A 6 31.26 -3.06 21.98
C GLY A 6 30.07 -3.98 21.64
N ASP A 7 29.65 -4.80 22.61
CA ASP A 7 28.45 -5.65 22.53
C ASP A 7 27.14 -4.93 22.94
N HIS A 8 27.13 -3.60 23.10
CA HIS A 8 25.92 -2.89 23.52
C HIS A 8 24.95 -2.76 22.34
N GLN A 9 23.75 -3.33 22.52
CA GLN A 9 22.63 -3.13 21.61
C GLN A 9 22.29 -1.64 21.54
N ILE A 10 22.20 -1.11 20.32
CA ILE A 10 21.73 0.25 20.07
C ILE A 10 20.23 0.15 19.84
N ASP A 11 19.43 0.67 20.76
CA ASP A 11 17.97 0.72 20.60
C ASP A 11 17.59 1.68 19.46
N LEU A 12 16.81 1.17 18.51
CA LEU A 12 16.17 1.92 17.44
C LEU A 12 14.80 2.42 17.89
N ILE A 13 14.67 3.73 18.05
CA ILE A 13 13.40 4.41 18.34
C ILE A 13 12.89 5.07 17.05
N ALA A 14 11.72 4.66 16.58
CA ALA A 14 11.09 5.22 15.39
C ALA A 14 9.96 6.20 15.76
N ILE A 15 10.01 7.39 15.14
CA ILE A 15 9.02 8.46 15.34
C ILE A 15 8.49 8.88 13.97
N PRO A 16 7.44 8.22 13.43
CA PRO A 16 6.94 8.52 12.10
C PRO A 16 6.34 9.94 12.04
N THR A 17 6.64 10.65 10.96
CA THR A 17 6.12 12.01 10.68
C THR A 17 5.18 12.04 9.48
N THR A 18 4.83 10.85 8.97
CA THR A 18 3.79 10.61 7.97
C THR A 18 2.86 9.51 8.46
N SER A 19 1.67 9.42 7.88
CA SER A 19 0.70 8.35 8.14
C SER A 19 0.55 7.52 6.87
N GLY A 20 1.53 6.66 6.60
CA GLY A 20 1.64 5.90 5.35
C GLY A 20 2.43 4.61 5.46
N SER A 21 3.75 4.71 5.64
CA SER A 21 4.66 3.57 5.45
C SER A 21 4.50 2.47 6.50
N GLY A 22 4.13 2.82 7.73
CA GLY A 22 4.12 1.87 8.86
C GLY A 22 5.51 1.30 9.19
N SER A 23 6.59 1.90 8.67
CA SER A 23 7.97 1.39 8.81
C SER A 23 8.47 1.37 10.26
N GLU A 24 7.83 2.13 11.15
CA GLU A 24 8.10 2.14 12.58
C GLU A 24 7.83 0.81 13.29
N VAL A 25 7.15 -0.14 12.63
CA VAL A 25 6.78 -1.45 13.19
C VAL A 25 7.14 -2.61 12.24
N THR A 26 8.05 -2.38 11.29
CA THR A 26 8.35 -3.38 10.25
C THR A 26 9.81 -3.83 10.24
N SER A 27 10.04 -5.04 9.73
CA SER A 27 11.36 -5.66 9.59
C SER A 27 12.04 -5.34 8.24
N TYR A 28 11.54 -4.32 7.54
CA TYR A 28 11.93 -3.98 6.17
C TYR A 28 12.67 -2.65 6.13
N ALA A 29 13.78 -2.62 5.39
CA ALA A 29 14.44 -1.38 4.99
C ALA A 29 14.75 -1.42 3.50
N ILE A 30 14.45 -0.34 2.77
CA ILE A 30 14.77 -0.22 1.34
C ILE A 30 15.93 0.76 1.18
N ILE A 31 17.07 0.26 0.68
CA ILE A 31 18.24 1.08 0.38
C ILE A 31 18.31 1.31 -1.13
N SER A 32 18.38 2.57 -1.55
CA SER A 32 18.58 2.91 -2.96
C SER A 32 20.07 2.96 -3.29
N ASP A 33 20.46 2.36 -4.41
CA ASP A 33 21.77 2.46 -5.04
C ASP A 33 21.63 3.20 -6.37
N PRO A 34 21.79 4.54 -6.37
CA PRO A 34 21.65 5.35 -7.57
C PRO A 34 22.72 5.06 -8.62
N GLN A 35 23.89 4.56 -8.23
CA GLN A 35 24.98 4.28 -9.17
C GLN A 35 24.64 3.11 -10.08
N ASN A 36 24.00 2.08 -9.52
CA ASN A 36 23.55 0.91 -10.27
C ASN A 36 22.06 0.98 -10.65
N GLY A 37 21.34 2.04 -10.26
CA GLY A 37 19.92 2.23 -10.56
C GLY A 37 19.03 1.17 -9.90
N ARG A 38 19.37 0.70 -8.70
CA ARG A 38 18.69 -0.41 -8.02
C ARG A 38 18.18 -0.02 -6.64
N LYS A 39 17.16 -0.71 -6.17
CA LYS A 39 16.71 -0.67 -4.78
C LYS A 39 16.88 -2.05 -4.16
N TYR A 40 17.48 -2.10 -2.98
CA TYR A 40 17.76 -3.32 -2.24
C TYR A 40 16.80 -3.42 -1.06
N PRO A 41 15.87 -4.38 -1.06
CA PRO A 41 15.09 -4.70 0.13
C PRO A 41 15.96 -5.49 1.11
N LEU A 42 16.07 -5.01 2.34
CA LEU A 42 16.64 -5.72 3.47
C LEU A 42 15.51 -6.17 4.38
N ILE A 43 15.52 -7.45 4.74
CA ILE A 43 14.53 -8.05 5.63
C ILE A 43 15.28 -8.70 6.78
N SER A 44 15.08 -8.20 7.99
CA SER A 44 15.66 -8.77 9.21
C SER A 44 14.83 -8.38 10.42
N GLY A 45 14.59 -9.33 11.33
CA GLY A 45 13.92 -9.05 12.60
C GLY A 45 14.65 -8.02 13.46
N GLN A 46 15.95 -7.83 13.24
CA GLN A 46 16.77 -6.81 13.90
C GLN A 46 16.51 -5.38 13.38
N LEU A 47 15.73 -5.22 12.30
CA LEU A 47 15.35 -3.91 11.79
C LEU A 47 14.05 -3.39 12.41
N VAL A 48 13.32 -4.22 13.15
CA VAL A 48 12.09 -3.79 13.85
C VAL A 48 12.49 -2.85 14.98
N PRO A 49 12.00 -1.60 15.00
CA PRO A 49 12.29 -0.67 16.08
C PRO A 49 11.84 -1.22 17.44
N GLU A 50 12.67 -1.04 18.48
CA GLU A 50 12.32 -1.40 19.85
C GLU A 50 11.16 -0.55 20.39
N ILE A 51 11.06 0.71 19.94
CA ILE A 51 10.01 1.65 20.35
C ILE A 51 9.49 2.40 19.13
N ALA A 52 8.17 2.43 18.96
CA ALA A 52 7.47 3.30 18.02
C ALA A 52 6.68 4.39 18.79
N ILE A 53 6.93 5.66 18.50
CA ILE A 53 6.25 6.80 19.13
C ILE A 53 5.34 7.47 18.10
N LEU A 54 4.04 7.24 18.22
CA LEU A 54 3.02 7.85 17.36
C LEU A 54 2.53 9.17 17.95
N ASP A 55 3.12 10.29 17.56
CA ASP A 55 2.66 11.63 17.93
C ASP A 55 1.93 12.31 16.76
N PRO A 56 0.60 12.45 16.83
CA PRO A 56 -0.19 13.02 15.73
C PRO A 56 0.09 14.51 15.48
N ASN A 57 0.76 15.23 16.40
CA ASN A 57 1.18 16.60 16.15
C ASN A 57 2.26 16.68 15.06
N LEU A 58 3.06 15.63 14.90
CA LEU A 58 4.16 15.59 13.93
C LEU A 58 3.70 15.38 12.49
N VAL A 59 2.44 14.96 12.28
CA VAL A 59 1.86 14.76 10.94
C VAL A 59 1.02 15.93 10.45
N LEU A 60 0.75 16.94 11.30
CA LEU A 60 -0.13 18.08 10.96
C LEU A 60 0.42 18.98 9.85
N THR A 61 1.74 19.03 9.69
CA THR A 61 2.41 19.86 8.69
C THR A 61 2.52 19.19 7.32
N ALA A 62 2.17 17.90 7.21
CA ALA A 62 2.19 17.19 5.94
C ALA A 62 1.13 17.79 4.99
N PRO A 63 1.52 18.26 3.79
CA PRO A 63 0.58 18.83 2.81
C PRO A 63 -0.54 17.85 2.46
N ARG A 64 -1.74 18.36 2.14
CA ARG A 64 -2.89 17.54 1.73
C ARG A 64 -2.56 16.38 0.81
N HIS A 65 -1.86 16.66 -0.29
CA HIS A 65 -1.57 15.64 -1.30
C HIS A 65 -0.67 14.54 -0.75
N VAL A 66 0.28 14.87 0.12
CA VAL A 66 1.10 13.87 0.82
C VAL A 66 0.22 13.04 1.75
N ALA A 67 -0.62 13.70 2.56
CA ALA A 67 -1.52 13.02 3.50
C ALA A 67 -2.50 12.06 2.81
N VAL A 68 -3.00 12.45 1.64
CA VAL A 68 -3.84 11.63 0.76
C VAL A 68 -3.07 10.46 0.18
N ASP A 69 -1.93 10.73 -0.46
CA ASP A 69 -1.12 9.69 -1.10
C ASP A 69 -0.72 8.65 -0.04
N THR A 70 -0.23 9.08 1.12
CA THR A 70 0.13 8.18 2.23
C THR A 70 -1.10 7.50 2.85
N GLY A 71 -2.24 8.17 2.94
CA GLY A 71 -3.46 7.53 3.45
C GLY A 71 -3.99 6.43 2.54
N MET A 72 -3.89 6.61 1.22
CA MET A 72 -4.21 5.55 0.26
C MET A 72 -3.23 4.39 0.33
N ASP A 73 -1.95 4.68 0.63
CA ASP A 73 -0.96 3.67 0.94
C ASP A 73 -1.38 2.78 2.12
N VAL A 74 -1.86 3.39 3.22
CA VAL A 74 -2.42 2.66 4.37
C VAL A 74 -3.60 1.77 3.97
N LEU A 75 -4.51 2.27 3.14
CA LEU A 75 -5.65 1.48 2.67
C LEU A 75 -5.18 0.26 1.84
N THR A 76 -4.20 0.48 0.95
CA THR A 76 -3.61 -0.59 0.15
C THR A 76 -2.89 -1.60 1.03
N HIS A 77 -2.03 -1.17 1.97
CA HIS A 77 -1.36 -2.04 2.92
C HIS A 77 -2.36 -2.95 3.64
N ALA A 78 -3.43 -2.37 4.19
CA ALA A 78 -4.39 -3.13 4.96
C ALA A 78 -5.20 -4.11 4.10
N ILE A 79 -5.66 -3.71 2.91
CA ILE A 79 -6.40 -4.62 2.01
C ILE A 79 -5.48 -5.74 1.51
N GLU A 80 -4.26 -5.44 1.07
CA GLU A 80 -3.33 -6.46 0.58
C GLU A 80 -2.89 -7.41 1.68
N ALA A 81 -2.55 -6.91 2.88
CA ALA A 81 -2.22 -7.75 4.01
C ALA A 81 -3.39 -8.67 4.37
N PHE A 82 -4.62 -8.15 4.34
CA PHE A 82 -5.81 -8.95 4.59
C PHE A 82 -5.96 -10.04 3.53
N VAL A 83 -5.84 -9.77 2.24
CA VAL A 83 -6.02 -10.85 1.24
C VAL A 83 -4.76 -11.67 0.96
N SER A 84 -3.66 -11.41 1.64
CA SER A 84 -2.37 -12.05 1.41
C SER A 84 -2.40 -13.54 1.73
N THR A 85 -1.56 -14.31 1.04
CA THR A 85 -1.35 -15.74 1.36
C THR A 85 -0.70 -15.97 2.73
N GLY A 86 -0.10 -14.94 3.33
CA GLY A 86 0.47 -15.00 4.69
C GLY A 86 -0.47 -14.47 5.78
N SER A 87 -1.71 -14.12 5.45
CA SER A 87 -2.70 -13.62 6.41
C SER A 87 -3.02 -14.63 7.52
N ASN A 88 -3.34 -14.12 8.69
CA ASN A 88 -3.68 -14.87 9.90
C ASN A 88 -4.57 -14.03 10.83
N ASP A 89 -5.17 -14.66 11.84
CA ASP A 89 -6.12 -13.99 12.76
C ASP A 89 -5.59 -12.68 13.37
N PHE A 90 -4.28 -12.59 13.65
CA PHE A 90 -3.68 -11.39 14.23
C PHE A 90 -3.50 -10.27 13.20
N SER A 91 -2.95 -10.59 12.01
CA SER A 91 -2.85 -9.61 10.93
C SER A 91 -4.23 -9.13 10.49
N ASP A 92 -5.22 -10.01 10.54
CA ASP A 92 -6.60 -9.75 10.14
C ASP A 92 -7.26 -8.71 11.03
N ALA A 93 -7.18 -8.90 12.35
CA ALA A 93 -7.73 -7.95 13.30
C ALA A 93 -7.17 -6.52 13.10
N LEU A 94 -5.87 -6.42 12.83
CA LEU A 94 -5.18 -5.15 12.58
C LEU A 94 -5.58 -4.56 11.22
N ALA A 95 -5.60 -5.36 10.17
CA ALA A 95 -5.95 -4.94 8.82
C ALA A 95 -7.41 -4.48 8.73
N GLU A 96 -8.36 -5.24 9.30
CA GLU A 96 -9.77 -4.84 9.32
C GLU A 96 -9.95 -3.48 10.01
N LYS A 97 -9.27 -3.26 11.14
CA LYS A 97 -9.35 -1.99 11.86
C LYS A 97 -8.69 -0.85 11.07
N ALA A 98 -7.56 -1.10 10.42
CA ALA A 98 -6.89 -0.12 9.57
C ALA A 98 -7.75 0.30 8.37
N ILE A 99 -8.43 -0.65 7.70
CA ILE A 99 -9.40 -0.38 6.63
C ILE A 99 -10.52 0.51 7.17
N ALA A 100 -11.14 0.13 8.29
CA ALA A 100 -12.26 0.85 8.88
C ALA A 100 -11.90 2.31 9.25
N LEU A 101 -10.74 2.52 9.87
CA LEU A 101 -10.27 3.86 10.21
C LEU A 101 -9.93 4.67 8.97
N THR A 102 -9.19 4.09 8.04
CA THR A 102 -8.74 4.80 6.83
C THR A 102 -9.93 5.26 5.99
N TRP A 103 -10.89 4.37 5.75
CA TRP A 103 -12.10 4.69 5.00
C TRP A 103 -12.91 5.81 5.65
N ARG A 104 -12.99 5.81 6.99
CA ARG A 104 -13.75 6.82 7.75
C ARG A 104 -13.06 8.18 7.81
N TYR A 105 -11.75 8.21 8.02
CA TYR A 105 -11.04 9.43 8.44
C TYR A 105 -10.19 10.05 7.33
N LEU A 106 -9.77 9.32 6.31
CA LEU A 106 -9.02 9.92 5.19
C LEU A 106 -9.80 11.02 4.45
N PRO A 107 -11.12 10.88 4.18
CA PRO A 107 -11.92 11.98 3.64
C PRO A 107 -11.93 13.23 4.51
N GLN A 108 -11.87 13.06 5.84
CA GLN A 108 -11.85 14.18 6.78
C GLN A 108 -10.51 14.90 6.71
N VAL A 109 -9.39 14.16 6.65
CA VAL A 109 -8.04 14.73 6.44
C VAL A 109 -7.94 15.49 5.12
N PHE A 110 -8.60 15.01 4.07
CA PHE A 110 -8.64 15.71 2.79
C PHE A 110 -9.39 17.05 2.87
N ASN A 111 -10.51 17.08 3.59
CA ASN A 111 -11.35 18.26 3.73
C ASN A 111 -10.77 19.29 4.71
N ASP A 112 -10.17 18.84 5.81
CA ASP A 112 -9.46 19.66 6.79
C ASP A 112 -8.13 19.01 7.19
N GLU A 113 -7.04 19.53 6.62
CA GLU A 113 -5.67 19.04 6.88
C GLU A 113 -5.23 19.16 8.33
N LYS A 114 -5.89 20.02 9.12
CA LYS A 114 -5.56 20.31 10.52
C LYS A 114 -6.49 19.62 11.51
N ASP A 115 -7.43 18.80 11.04
CA ASP A 115 -8.25 17.98 11.92
C ASP A 115 -7.37 16.95 12.65
N ILE A 116 -6.98 17.30 13.88
CA ILE A 116 -6.12 16.47 14.72
C ILE A 116 -6.76 15.12 15.04
N ALA A 117 -8.08 15.03 15.13
CA ALA A 117 -8.77 13.77 15.41
C ALA A 117 -8.67 12.83 14.20
N ALA A 118 -8.97 13.34 13.00
CA ALA A 118 -8.82 12.57 11.77
C ALA A 118 -7.35 12.16 11.53
N ARG A 119 -6.41 13.08 11.75
CA ARG A 119 -4.97 12.82 11.67
C ARG A 119 -4.50 11.75 12.65
N THR A 120 -4.97 11.79 13.90
CA THR A 120 -4.68 10.77 14.91
C THR A 120 -5.16 9.39 14.48
N HIS A 121 -6.40 9.29 13.98
CA HIS A 121 -6.94 8.02 13.52
C HIS A 121 -6.20 7.49 12.29
N MET A 122 -5.82 8.34 11.34
CA MET A 122 -4.99 7.95 10.20
C MET A 122 -3.59 7.50 10.63
N HIS A 123 -2.99 8.16 11.61
CA HIS A 123 -1.66 7.79 12.12
C HIS A 123 -1.68 6.42 12.82
N ASN A 124 -2.72 6.16 13.61
CA ASN A 124 -2.95 4.84 14.21
C ASN A 124 -3.24 3.77 13.15
N ALA A 125 -4.03 4.10 12.12
CA ALA A 125 -4.33 3.18 11.02
C ALA A 125 -3.06 2.77 10.25
N SER A 126 -2.16 3.73 10.00
CA SER A 126 -0.84 3.48 9.38
C SER A 126 -0.03 2.45 10.17
N CYS A 127 0.09 2.64 11.49
CA CYS A 127 0.83 1.71 12.33
C CYS A 127 0.18 0.31 12.36
N MET A 128 -1.15 0.22 12.50
CA MET A 128 -1.86 -1.07 12.45
C MET A 128 -1.69 -1.78 11.11
N ALA A 129 -1.76 -1.04 9.98
CA ALA A 129 -1.48 -1.60 8.67
C ALA A 129 -0.03 -2.10 8.57
N GLY A 130 0.92 -1.33 9.11
CA GLY A 130 2.33 -1.70 9.30
C GLY A 130 2.51 -3.06 9.97
N MET A 131 1.90 -3.20 11.15
CA MET A 131 1.93 -4.47 11.91
C MET A 131 1.29 -5.62 11.12
N ALA A 132 0.18 -5.36 10.42
CA ALA A 132 -0.51 -6.38 9.62
C ALA A 132 0.36 -6.88 8.47
N PHE A 133 0.88 -5.97 7.62
CA PHE A 133 1.67 -6.38 6.46
C PHE A 133 3.05 -6.91 6.83
N ASN A 134 3.63 -6.45 7.95
CA ASN A 134 4.90 -7.01 8.42
C ASN A 134 4.80 -8.51 8.72
N SER A 135 3.63 -8.96 9.18
CA SER A 135 3.36 -10.39 9.40
C SER A 135 2.83 -11.11 8.16
N ALA A 136 1.90 -10.49 7.42
CA ALA A 136 1.17 -11.18 6.36
C ALA A 136 1.85 -11.12 5.00
N GLY A 137 2.68 -10.10 4.77
CA GLY A 137 3.10 -9.68 3.44
C GLY A 137 2.10 -8.72 2.79
N LEU A 138 2.33 -8.43 1.51
CA LEU A 138 1.53 -7.53 0.70
C LEU A 138 1.05 -8.28 -0.56
N GLY A 139 0.92 -7.58 -1.69
CA GLY A 139 0.49 -8.19 -2.94
C GLY A 139 0.97 -7.46 -4.19
N LEU A 140 0.22 -7.67 -5.27
CA LEU A 140 0.57 -7.20 -6.61
C LEU A 140 0.51 -5.66 -6.76
N VAL A 141 -0.28 -4.95 -5.94
CA VAL A 141 -0.29 -3.48 -5.97
C VAL A 141 1.10 -2.95 -5.64
N HIS A 142 1.68 -3.39 -4.51
CA HIS A 142 3.03 -2.98 -4.12
C HIS A 142 4.09 -3.47 -5.10
N GLY A 143 3.98 -4.72 -5.59
CA GLY A 143 4.92 -5.24 -6.59
C GLY A 143 4.99 -4.38 -7.85
N MET A 144 3.84 -3.95 -8.37
CA MET A 144 3.78 -3.02 -9.50
C MET A 144 4.23 -1.61 -9.12
N ALA A 145 3.85 -1.12 -7.94
CA ALA A 145 4.19 0.23 -7.50
C ALA A 145 5.69 0.43 -7.22
N HIS A 146 6.39 -0.58 -6.73
CA HIS A 146 7.84 -0.56 -6.60
C HIS A 146 8.52 -0.45 -7.97
N ALA A 147 8.08 -1.24 -8.94
CA ALA A 147 8.60 -1.19 -10.31
C ALA A 147 8.35 0.16 -10.97
N ILE A 148 7.10 0.64 -10.96
CA ILE A 148 6.67 1.91 -11.56
C ILE A 148 7.38 3.08 -10.87
N GLY A 149 7.34 3.16 -9.53
CA GLY A 149 7.94 4.25 -8.77
C GLY A 149 9.46 4.27 -8.86
N GLY A 150 10.10 3.10 -8.99
CA GLY A 150 11.54 2.97 -9.22
C GLY A 150 12.00 3.52 -10.57
N MET A 151 11.21 3.34 -11.63
CA MET A 151 11.59 3.72 -13.00
C MET A 151 11.04 5.08 -13.45
N LEU A 152 9.91 5.51 -12.90
CA LEU A 152 9.22 6.75 -13.31
C LEU A 152 9.22 7.84 -12.23
N HIS A 153 9.76 7.56 -11.04
CA HIS A 153 9.88 8.51 -9.93
C HIS A 153 8.54 9.14 -9.49
N ILE A 154 7.47 8.36 -9.56
CA ILE A 154 6.13 8.78 -9.12
C ILE A 154 5.98 8.46 -7.62
N PRO A 155 5.32 9.33 -6.81
CA PRO A 155 5.05 9.06 -5.40
C PRO A 155 4.35 7.71 -5.19
N HIS A 156 4.83 6.93 -4.21
CA HIS A 156 4.42 5.54 -4.00
C HIS A 156 2.91 5.38 -3.75
N GLY A 157 2.38 6.09 -2.75
CA GLY A 157 0.96 6.03 -2.41
C GLY A 157 0.00 6.43 -3.54
N LYS A 158 0.47 7.30 -4.45
CA LYS A 158 -0.29 7.68 -5.66
C LYS A 158 -0.41 6.54 -6.66
N ILE A 159 0.66 5.78 -6.87
CA ILE A 159 0.64 4.58 -7.72
C ILE A 159 -0.25 3.51 -7.07
N ASN A 160 -0.10 3.31 -5.75
CA ASN A 160 -0.92 2.35 -4.99
C ASN A 160 -2.41 2.66 -5.11
N ALA A 161 -2.79 3.92 -4.94
CA ALA A 161 -4.17 4.38 -5.10
C ALA A 161 -4.74 4.07 -6.50
N MET A 162 -3.99 4.37 -7.55
CA MET A 162 -4.38 4.12 -8.94
C MET A 162 -4.57 2.61 -9.22
N LEU A 163 -3.65 1.79 -8.74
CA LEU A 163 -3.62 0.34 -8.97
C LEU A 163 -4.65 -0.42 -8.13
N LEU A 164 -4.91 -0.01 -6.89
CA LEU A 164 -5.71 -0.75 -5.92
C LEU A 164 -7.05 -1.26 -6.49
N PRO A 165 -7.95 -0.43 -7.05
CA PRO A 165 -9.23 -0.92 -7.56
C PRO A 165 -9.06 -1.86 -8.77
N ILE A 166 -8.00 -1.69 -9.56
CA ILE A 166 -7.69 -2.53 -10.72
C ILE A 166 -7.21 -3.91 -10.28
N VAL A 167 -6.31 -3.95 -9.29
CA VAL A 167 -5.76 -5.20 -8.75
C VAL A 167 -6.79 -5.98 -7.94
N ILE A 168 -7.70 -5.31 -7.22
CA ILE A 168 -8.84 -5.98 -6.57
C ILE A 168 -9.73 -6.67 -7.61
N ASP A 169 -10.08 -5.99 -8.71
CA ASP A 169 -10.87 -6.60 -9.80
C ASP A 169 -10.11 -7.77 -10.45
N PHE A 170 -8.79 -7.66 -10.60
CA PHE A 170 -7.94 -8.71 -11.14
C PHE A 170 -7.91 -9.95 -10.23
N ASN A 171 -7.66 -9.75 -8.93
CA ASN A 171 -7.57 -10.82 -7.95
C ASN A 171 -8.93 -11.51 -7.78
N SER A 172 -10.03 -10.75 -7.69
CA SER A 172 -11.38 -11.28 -7.46
C SER A 172 -11.95 -12.10 -8.62
N LYS A 173 -11.65 -11.77 -9.88
CA LYS A 173 -12.18 -12.48 -11.07
C LYS A 173 -11.83 -13.97 -11.15
N ARG A 174 -10.70 -14.39 -10.56
CA ARG A 174 -10.25 -15.78 -10.52
C ARG A 174 -9.85 -16.18 -9.09
N ALA A 175 -10.46 -15.54 -8.11
CA ALA A 175 -10.19 -15.78 -6.70
C ALA A 175 -10.66 -17.18 -6.29
N SER A 176 -9.97 -17.77 -5.31
CA SER A 176 -10.55 -18.84 -4.51
C SER A 176 -11.78 -18.32 -3.75
N THR A 177 -12.63 -19.22 -3.26
CA THR A 177 -13.76 -18.85 -2.38
C THR A 177 -13.28 -17.98 -1.22
N GLU A 178 -12.18 -18.39 -0.58
CA GLU A 178 -11.58 -17.67 0.55
C GLU A 178 -11.16 -16.24 0.19
N THR A 179 -10.38 -16.04 -0.88
CA THR A 179 -9.95 -14.70 -1.29
C THR A 179 -11.16 -13.80 -1.61
N ARG A 180 -12.20 -14.35 -2.23
CA ARG A 180 -13.42 -13.62 -2.54
C ARG A 180 -14.19 -13.23 -1.27
N ASP A 181 -14.31 -14.14 -0.30
CA ASP A 181 -14.99 -13.86 0.98
C ASP A 181 -14.22 -12.79 1.78
N ARG A 182 -12.88 -12.79 1.70
CA ARG A 182 -12.04 -11.75 2.31
C ARG A 182 -12.24 -10.38 1.66
N TYR A 183 -12.29 -10.28 0.33
CA TYR A 183 -12.65 -9.01 -0.31
C TYR A 183 -14.10 -8.58 -0.03
N HIS A 184 -15.05 -9.52 0.08
CA HIS A 184 -16.41 -9.22 0.50
C HIS A 184 -16.44 -8.64 1.92
N ARG A 185 -15.61 -9.18 2.82
CA ARG A 185 -15.43 -8.63 4.16
C ARG A 185 -14.85 -7.21 4.15
N CYS A 186 -13.87 -6.92 3.29
CA CYS A 186 -13.40 -5.55 3.08
C CYS A 186 -14.56 -4.61 2.66
N ALA A 187 -15.41 -5.05 1.73
CA ALA A 187 -16.56 -4.29 1.28
C ALA A 187 -17.54 -3.99 2.44
N GLN A 188 -17.82 -4.99 3.30
CA GLN A 188 -18.66 -4.81 4.48
C GLN A 188 -18.06 -3.79 5.47
N ILE A 189 -16.75 -3.82 5.69
CA ILE A 189 -16.07 -2.89 6.61
C ILE A 189 -16.22 -1.44 6.15
N ILE A 190 -16.19 -1.20 4.84
CA ILE A 190 -16.39 0.14 4.27
C ILE A 190 -17.87 0.54 4.10
N GLY A 191 -18.80 -0.31 4.57
CA GLY A 191 -20.23 -0.03 4.62
C GLY A 191 -21.04 -0.53 3.42
N ILE A 192 -20.49 -1.43 2.61
CA ILE A 192 -21.18 -2.02 1.46
C ILE A 192 -21.79 -3.36 1.89
N ASP A 193 -23.10 -3.35 2.12
CA ASP A 193 -23.87 -4.56 2.44
C ASP A 193 -24.57 -5.09 1.18
N HIS A 194 -24.03 -6.19 0.65
CA HIS A 194 -24.62 -6.91 -0.47
C HIS A 194 -24.40 -8.41 -0.29
N ALA A 195 -25.45 -9.21 -0.46
CA ALA A 195 -25.42 -10.65 -0.21
C ALA A 195 -24.54 -11.45 -1.20
N VAL A 196 -24.40 -10.95 -2.43
CA VAL A 196 -23.54 -11.54 -3.48
C VAL A 196 -22.14 -10.92 -3.39
N PRO A 197 -21.10 -11.70 -3.04
CA PRO A 197 -19.73 -11.20 -2.90
C PRO A 197 -19.22 -10.43 -4.11
N GLU A 198 -19.45 -10.94 -5.33
CA GLU A 198 -18.96 -10.33 -6.57
C GLU A 198 -19.52 -8.92 -6.78
N GLN A 199 -20.78 -8.70 -6.42
CA GLN A 199 -21.41 -7.38 -6.51
C GLN A 199 -20.90 -6.45 -5.41
N ALA A 200 -20.70 -6.95 -4.19
CA ALA A 200 -20.10 -6.17 -3.10
C ALA A 200 -18.69 -5.68 -3.46
N ILE A 201 -17.88 -6.56 -4.07
CA ILE A 201 -16.52 -6.26 -4.51
C ILE A 201 -16.53 -5.22 -5.64
N ALA A 202 -17.41 -5.39 -6.64
CA ALA A 202 -17.54 -4.42 -7.73
C ALA A 202 -17.95 -3.03 -7.22
N LEU A 203 -18.88 -2.97 -6.26
CA LEU A 203 -19.27 -1.71 -5.60
C LEU A 203 -18.09 -1.12 -4.82
N MET A 204 -17.33 -1.93 -4.08
CA MET A 204 -16.14 -1.48 -3.36
C MET A 204 -15.10 -0.87 -4.29
N THR A 205 -14.77 -1.53 -5.41
CA THR A 205 -13.79 -0.97 -6.36
C THR A 205 -14.33 0.24 -7.09
N GLN A 206 -15.65 0.37 -7.27
CA GLN A 206 -16.27 1.60 -7.76
C GLN A 206 -16.13 2.76 -6.75
N GLU A 207 -16.38 2.52 -5.46
CA GLU A 207 -16.22 3.52 -4.40
C GLU A 207 -14.76 3.96 -4.25
N ILE A 208 -13.80 3.03 -4.32
CA ILE A 208 -12.36 3.35 -4.33
C ILE A 208 -12.00 4.23 -5.55
N ARG A 209 -12.60 3.98 -6.72
CA ARG A 209 -12.40 4.88 -7.88
C ARG A 209 -13.02 6.26 -7.67
N GLN A 210 -14.18 6.34 -7.01
CA GLN A 210 -14.84 7.60 -6.70
C GLN A 210 -14.02 8.44 -5.71
N ILE A 211 -13.52 7.82 -4.64
CA ILE A 211 -12.70 8.52 -3.64
C ILE A 211 -11.36 8.96 -4.24
N ASN A 212 -10.73 8.15 -5.10
CA ASN A 212 -9.53 8.55 -5.83
C ASN A 212 -9.76 9.82 -6.67
N ARG A 213 -10.89 9.89 -7.40
CA ARG A 213 -11.26 11.09 -8.17
C ARG A 213 -11.50 12.29 -7.27
N HIS A 214 -12.18 12.09 -6.14
CA HIS A 214 -12.41 13.14 -5.14
C HIS A 214 -11.09 13.70 -4.59
N PHE A 215 -10.10 12.84 -4.39
CA PHE A 215 -8.75 13.17 -3.96
C PHE A 215 -7.83 13.68 -5.07
N CYS A 216 -8.34 13.85 -6.30
CA CYS A 216 -7.56 14.26 -7.46
C CYS A 216 -6.39 13.31 -7.78
N ILE A 217 -6.55 12.02 -7.51
CA ILE A 217 -5.59 10.98 -7.87
C ILE A 217 -5.81 10.63 -9.35
N PRO A 218 -4.75 10.70 -10.18
CA PRO A 218 -4.84 10.39 -11.61
C PRO A 218 -5.20 8.93 -11.83
N VAL A 219 -5.98 8.68 -12.89
CA VAL A 219 -6.44 7.34 -13.25
C VAL A 219 -5.40 6.59 -14.09
N THR A 220 -4.52 7.34 -14.77
CA THR A 220 -3.52 6.79 -15.70
C THR A 220 -2.17 7.48 -15.54
N LEU A 221 -1.12 6.81 -16.01
CA LEU A 221 0.24 7.37 -16.11
C LEU A 221 0.29 8.52 -17.12
N SER A 222 -0.52 8.49 -18.19
CA SER A 222 -0.64 9.61 -19.13
C SER A 222 -1.16 10.89 -18.45
N GLU A 223 -2.09 10.79 -17.50
CA GLU A 223 -2.58 11.94 -16.71
C GLU A 223 -1.51 12.54 -15.78
N LEU A 224 -0.47 11.75 -15.45
CA LEU A 224 0.73 12.23 -14.75
C LEU A 224 1.78 12.85 -15.68
N GLY A 225 1.49 12.94 -16.98
CA GLY A 225 2.42 13.46 -17.98
C GLY A 225 3.48 12.47 -18.43
N ILE A 226 3.32 11.17 -18.14
CA ILE A 226 4.25 10.14 -18.63
C ILE A 226 3.90 9.79 -20.08
N ASP A 227 4.88 9.90 -20.96
CA ASP A 227 4.72 9.53 -22.37
C ASP A 227 4.47 8.02 -22.52
N ARG A 228 3.45 7.66 -23.30
CA ARG A 228 3.16 6.27 -23.68
C ARG A 228 4.36 5.58 -24.32
N ALA A 229 5.14 6.31 -25.13
CA ALA A 229 6.36 5.78 -25.73
C ALA A 229 7.36 5.33 -24.66
N LYS A 230 7.48 6.09 -23.57
CA LYS A 230 8.35 5.75 -22.45
C LYS A 230 7.85 4.51 -21.69
N ILE A 231 6.54 4.36 -21.54
CA ILE A 231 5.93 3.19 -20.91
C ILE A 231 6.17 1.94 -21.76
N ILE A 232 6.05 2.05 -23.09
CA ILE A 232 6.36 0.96 -24.03
C ILE A 232 7.83 0.56 -23.93
N GLU A 233 8.75 1.53 -23.89
CA GLU A 233 10.19 1.30 -23.73
C GLU A 233 10.50 0.55 -22.43
N LEU A 234 9.86 0.93 -21.32
CA LEU A 234 10.09 0.36 -20.00
C LEU A 234 9.29 -0.93 -19.74
N ARG A 235 8.37 -1.32 -20.61
CA ARG A 235 7.40 -2.40 -20.38
C ARG A 235 8.06 -3.69 -19.89
N SER A 236 9.07 -4.19 -20.60
CA SER A 236 9.75 -5.44 -20.22
C SER A 236 10.43 -5.33 -18.85
N ALA A 237 11.03 -4.17 -18.54
CA ALA A 237 11.66 -3.93 -17.25
C ALA A 237 10.61 -3.89 -16.12
N LEU A 238 9.48 -3.20 -16.34
CA LEU A 238 8.37 -3.13 -15.38
C LEU A 238 7.81 -4.51 -15.06
N VAL A 239 7.57 -5.34 -16.08
CA VAL A 239 7.05 -6.70 -15.91
C VAL A 239 8.03 -7.57 -15.13
N ASN A 240 9.31 -7.58 -15.53
CA ASN A 240 10.34 -8.37 -14.85
C ASN A 240 10.52 -7.92 -13.40
N SER A 241 10.54 -6.60 -13.14
CA SER A 241 10.68 -6.05 -11.80
C SER A 241 9.47 -6.37 -10.92
N THR A 242 8.25 -6.32 -11.48
CA THR A 242 7.02 -6.65 -10.75
C THR A 242 7.02 -8.13 -10.33
N LEU A 243 7.31 -9.04 -11.26
CA LEU A 243 7.31 -10.48 -10.99
C LEU A 243 8.44 -10.90 -10.05
N ALA A 244 9.56 -10.18 -10.04
CA ALA A 244 10.68 -10.43 -9.13
C ALA A 244 10.49 -9.80 -7.73
N ASP A 245 9.47 -8.94 -7.55
CA ASP A 245 9.22 -8.27 -6.28
C ASP A 245 8.65 -9.26 -5.24
N GLY A 246 9.20 -9.23 -4.02
CA GLY A 246 8.78 -10.11 -2.93
C GLY A 246 7.32 -9.95 -2.53
N CYS A 247 6.73 -8.76 -2.70
CA CYS A 247 5.31 -8.52 -2.40
C CYS A 247 4.40 -9.29 -3.36
N THR A 248 4.81 -9.45 -4.63
CA THR A 248 4.05 -10.20 -5.64
C THR A 248 3.92 -11.68 -5.26
N ALA A 249 4.92 -12.24 -4.58
CA ALA A 249 4.93 -13.64 -4.18
C ALA A 249 3.83 -13.98 -3.15
N SER A 250 3.40 -13.01 -2.34
CA SER A 250 2.34 -13.17 -1.34
C SER A 250 0.94 -12.79 -1.85
N ASN A 251 0.81 -12.43 -3.13
CA ASN A 251 -0.48 -12.11 -3.73
C ASN A 251 -1.39 -13.37 -3.77
N PRO A 252 -2.69 -13.28 -3.43
CA PRO A 252 -3.59 -14.45 -3.37
C PRO A 252 -3.78 -15.18 -4.70
N ARG A 253 -3.47 -14.50 -5.82
CA ARG A 253 -3.52 -15.06 -7.17
C ARG A 253 -2.12 -15.09 -7.76
N GLN A 254 -1.70 -16.24 -8.28
CA GLN A 254 -0.46 -16.31 -9.06
C GLN A 254 -0.52 -15.39 -10.28
N VAL A 255 0.54 -14.62 -10.47
CA VAL A 255 0.63 -13.55 -11.47
C VAL A 255 1.56 -13.99 -12.59
N THR A 256 1.10 -13.90 -13.83
CA THR A 256 1.90 -14.18 -15.03
C THR A 256 2.39 -12.90 -15.71
N THR A 257 3.38 -13.02 -16.60
CA THR A 257 3.82 -11.93 -17.49
C THR A 257 2.63 -11.26 -18.20
N HIS A 258 1.74 -12.06 -18.77
CA HIS A 258 0.57 -11.57 -19.51
C HIS A 258 -0.41 -10.80 -18.60
N ASP A 259 -0.57 -11.24 -17.34
CA ASP A 259 -1.40 -10.52 -16.37
C ASP A 259 -0.82 -9.12 -16.08
N VAL A 260 0.49 -9.01 -15.82
CA VAL A 260 1.14 -7.72 -15.55
C VAL A 260 1.08 -6.81 -16.77
N GLU A 261 1.30 -7.33 -17.98
CA GLU A 261 1.18 -6.56 -19.22
C GLU A 261 -0.22 -5.97 -19.39
N GLY A 262 -1.27 -6.78 -19.15
CA GLY A 262 -2.64 -6.31 -19.22
C GLY A 262 -2.96 -5.25 -18.16
N LEU A 263 -2.40 -5.37 -16.95
CA LEU A 263 -2.55 -4.35 -15.91
C LEU A 263 -1.84 -3.04 -16.26
N ILE A 264 -0.64 -3.12 -16.87
CA ILE A 264 0.08 -1.94 -17.39
C ILE A 264 -0.76 -1.24 -18.47
N ASP A 265 -1.41 -1.98 -19.36
CA ASP A 265 -2.26 -1.39 -20.40
C ASP A 265 -3.42 -0.59 -19.81
N LEU A 266 -4.04 -1.08 -18.73
CA LEU A 266 -5.15 -0.41 -18.05
C LEU A 266 -4.74 0.93 -17.41
N ILE A 267 -3.47 1.09 -17.02
CA ILE A 267 -2.97 2.32 -16.38
C ILE A 267 -2.16 3.20 -17.33
N THR A 268 -1.83 2.75 -18.54
CA THR A 268 -1.04 3.56 -19.49
C THR A 268 -1.83 4.82 -19.91
N GLY A 269 -3.15 4.67 -20.06
CA GLY A 269 -4.04 5.66 -20.68
C GLY A 269 -3.97 5.59 -22.19
#